data_AF-A0A2D4LNP6-F1
#
_entry.id   AF-A0A2D4LNP6-F1
#
_cell.length_a   1.000
_cell.length_b   1.000
_cell.length_c   1.000
_cell.angle_alpha   90.00
_cell.angle_beta   90.00
_cell.angle_gamma   90.00
#
_symmetry.space_group_name_H-M   'P 1'
#
loop_
_entity.id
_entity.type
_entity.pdbx_description
1 polymer ?
#
loop_
_entity_poly.entity_id
_entity_poly.type
_entity_poly.pdbx_seq_one_letter_code
_entity_poly.pdbx_strand_id
1 'polypeptide(L)'
;MSSYLFIVKSELPLVIQTFLGLTANNGEWYMNEKILIVVVSVSVILPLALMKHLGYLGYTSGLSLTCMCFFLTSVIYKKFQIPCPFNDTVVVNSTMDSSHDTCNTEAFPLNSQTAYAIPILAFAFVCHPEVLPIYTELRRPSKRRMQNVANVSILAMFSMYLLTAIFGYLTFYGNVEAEMLHTYIRVDPLDKLILCVRLAVLLAVTLTVPVVLFPIRRAIQHLLFPKKDFSWIRHVIIAFCLLFIVNLLVIFVPNIKDIFGVIGATSAPSLIFILPSIFYIRIIPNEKEPLRSRPKIQAACFAALGFIFMIMSLTFIIVDWVTTGKSSGVNH
;
A
#
# COMPACT_ATOMS: atom_id res chain seq x y z
N MET A 1 3.49 -5.88 -1.43
CA MET A 1 2.99 -7.18 -0.92
C MET A 1 2.77 -7.15 0.59
N SER A 2 3.78 -6.80 1.39
CA SER A 2 3.66 -6.65 2.86
C SER A 2 2.55 -5.68 3.27
N SER A 3 2.44 -4.52 2.63
CA SER A 3 1.38 -3.55 2.89
C SER A 3 -0.04 -4.13 2.74
N TYR A 4 -0.29 -4.89 1.67
CA TYR A 4 -1.59 -5.52 1.45
C TYR A 4 -1.92 -6.58 2.51
N LEU A 5 -0.93 -7.38 2.89
CA LEU A 5 -1.11 -8.37 3.97
C LEU A 5 -1.28 -7.71 5.34
N PHE A 6 -0.67 -6.54 5.56
CA PHE A 6 -0.92 -5.77 6.78
C PHE A 6 -2.37 -5.30 6.86
N ILE A 7 -2.95 -4.79 5.76
CA ILE A 7 -4.36 -4.40 5.72
C ILE A 7 -5.27 -5.60 6.04
N VAL A 8 -4.93 -6.80 5.54
CA VAL A 8 -5.68 -8.02 5.91
C VAL A 8 -5.53 -8.33 7.40
N LYS A 9 -4.33 -8.18 7.97
CA LYS A 9 -4.06 -8.39 9.41
C LYS A 9 -4.87 -7.42 10.28
N SER A 10 -4.93 -6.13 9.94
CA SER A 10 -5.60 -5.10 10.75
C SER A 10 -7.11 -5.10 10.59
N GLU A 11 -7.62 -5.26 9.37
CA GLU A 11 -9.05 -5.06 9.08
C GLU A 11 -9.91 -6.33 9.25
N LEU A 12 -9.34 -7.51 9.02
CA LEU A 12 -10.10 -8.77 9.08
C LEU A 12 -10.67 -9.08 10.48
N PRO A 13 -9.92 -8.94 11.60
CA PRO A 13 -10.49 -9.14 12.94
C PRO A 13 -11.68 -8.21 13.21
N LEU A 14 -11.56 -6.95 12.81
CA LEU A 14 -12.60 -5.94 13.01
C LEU A 14 -13.88 -6.28 12.23
N VAL A 15 -13.74 -6.78 11.00
CA VAL A 15 -14.88 -7.26 10.21
C VAL A 15 -15.58 -8.43 10.90
N ILE A 16 -14.82 -9.43 11.39
CA ILE A 16 -15.38 -10.57 12.11
C ILE A 16 -16.08 -10.10 13.39
N GLN A 17 -15.51 -9.13 14.10
CA GLN A 17 -16.07 -8.54 15.31
C GLN A 17 -17.43 -7.89 15.04
N THR A 18 -17.53 -7.05 14.01
CA THR A 18 -18.79 -6.41 13.63
C THR A 18 -19.82 -7.44 13.16
N PHE A 19 -19.41 -8.49 12.42
CA PHE A 19 -20.32 -9.55 11.98
C PHE A 19 -20.92 -10.37 13.13
N LEU A 20 -20.14 -10.63 14.17
CA LEU A 20 -20.59 -11.34 15.36
C LEU A 20 -21.36 -10.44 16.34
N GLY A 21 -21.45 -9.13 16.07
CA GLY A 21 -22.11 -8.17 16.96
C GLY A 21 -21.41 -8.03 18.32
N LEU A 22 -20.13 -8.39 18.40
CA LEU A 22 -19.36 -8.37 19.65
C LEU A 22 -18.74 -6.99 19.87
N THR A 23 -19.03 -6.37 21.01
CA THR A 23 -18.45 -5.07 21.39
C THR A 23 -17.09 -5.21 22.06
N ALA A 24 -16.69 -6.41 22.49
CA ALA A 24 -15.43 -6.68 23.16
C ALA A 24 -14.68 -7.85 22.51
N ASN A 25 -13.34 -7.79 22.55
CA ASN A 25 -12.49 -8.88 22.10
C ASN A 25 -12.39 -9.94 23.21
N ASN A 26 -12.98 -11.11 22.96
CA ASN A 26 -13.01 -12.21 23.93
C ASN A 26 -11.70 -13.03 23.97
N GLY A 27 -10.64 -12.58 23.29
CA GLY A 27 -9.33 -13.27 23.28
C GLY A 27 -9.30 -14.57 22.48
N GLU A 28 -10.35 -14.81 21.69
CA GLU A 28 -10.54 -16.03 20.91
C GLU A 28 -9.59 -16.10 19.70
N TRP A 29 -9.27 -17.32 19.27
CA TRP A 29 -8.31 -17.56 18.18
C TRP A 29 -8.72 -16.88 16.86
N TYR A 30 -10.02 -16.74 16.59
CA TYR A 30 -10.57 -16.11 15.39
C TYR A 30 -10.57 -14.58 15.44
N MET A 31 -10.17 -13.97 16.58
CA MET A 31 -9.92 -12.53 16.70
C MET A 31 -8.42 -12.22 16.71
N ASN A 32 -7.57 -13.24 16.75
CA ASN A 32 -6.12 -13.05 16.76
C ASN A 32 -5.63 -12.70 15.35
N GLU A 33 -5.27 -11.44 15.16
CA GLU A 33 -4.71 -10.87 13.92
C GLU A 33 -3.57 -11.72 13.31
N LYS A 34 -2.71 -12.32 14.16
CA LYS A 34 -1.54 -13.09 13.73
C LYS A 34 -1.92 -14.47 13.20
N ILE A 35 -2.96 -15.09 13.77
CA ILE A 35 -3.44 -16.39 13.31
C ILE A 35 -4.25 -16.21 12.03
N LEU A 36 -5.12 -15.20 12.00
CA LEU A 36 -5.97 -14.89 10.85
C LEU A 36 -5.18 -14.64 9.58
N ILE A 37 -4.10 -13.84 9.64
CA ILE A 37 -3.29 -13.55 8.46
C ILE A 37 -2.62 -14.81 7.88
N VAL A 38 -2.20 -15.74 8.74
CA VAL A 38 -1.64 -17.04 8.32
C VAL A 38 -2.72 -17.90 7.67
N VAL A 39 -3.91 -17.96 8.27
CA VAL A 39 -5.06 -18.71 7.72
C VAL A 39 -5.42 -18.20 6.34
N VAL A 40 -5.61 -16.89 6.15
CA VAL A 40 -5.94 -16.30 4.84
C VAL A 40 -4.80 -16.50 3.83
N SER A 41 -3.55 -16.37 4.28
CA SER A 41 -2.38 -16.60 3.42
C SER A 41 -2.32 -18.02 2.87
N VAL A 42 -2.57 -19.03 3.71
CA VAL A 42 -2.48 -20.44 3.31
C VAL A 42 -3.73 -20.90 2.55
N SER A 43 -4.92 -20.46 2.97
CA SER A 43 -6.19 -20.94 2.41
C SER A 43 -6.64 -20.23 1.14
N VAL A 44 -6.34 -18.93 1.00
CA VAL A 44 -6.80 -18.12 -0.14
C VAL A 44 -5.62 -17.69 -1.01
N ILE A 45 -4.63 -17.01 -0.41
CA ILE A 45 -3.59 -16.36 -1.21
C ILE A 45 -2.67 -17.38 -1.88
N LEU A 46 -2.24 -18.42 -1.15
CA LEU A 46 -1.33 -19.43 -1.69
C LEU A 46 -1.93 -20.19 -2.88
N PRO A 47 -3.16 -20.75 -2.82
CA PRO A 47 -3.80 -21.37 -3.99
C PRO A 47 -3.89 -20.43 -5.19
N LEU A 48 -4.29 -19.17 -4.96
CA LEU A 48 -4.39 -18.18 -6.03
C LEU A 48 -3.02 -17.83 -6.63
N ALA A 49 -1.98 -17.72 -5.80
CA ALA A 49 -0.60 -17.45 -6.20
C ALA A 49 0.03 -18.61 -7.01
N LEU A 50 -0.43 -19.84 -6.80
CA LEU A 50 0.03 -21.03 -7.53
C LEU A 50 -0.58 -21.16 -8.94
N MET A 51 -1.55 -20.31 -9.30
CA MET A 51 -2.11 -20.32 -10.65
C MET A 51 -1.04 -19.96 -11.70
N LYS A 52 -1.04 -20.72 -12.80
CA LYS A 52 -0.04 -20.60 -13.88
C LYS A 52 -0.32 -19.48 -14.86
N HIS A 53 -1.59 -19.19 -15.12
CA HIS A 53 -2.01 -18.25 -16.15
C HIS A 53 -2.64 -17.01 -15.53
N LEU A 54 -2.07 -15.83 -15.84
CA LEU A 54 -2.52 -14.54 -15.34
C LEU A 54 -3.83 -14.07 -16.02
N GLY A 55 -4.28 -14.75 -17.08
CA GLY A 55 -5.50 -14.39 -17.82
C GLY A 55 -6.77 -14.38 -16.96
N TYR A 56 -6.90 -15.32 -16.01
CA TYR A 56 -8.04 -15.34 -15.08
C TYR A 56 -7.98 -14.21 -14.05
N LEU A 57 -6.77 -13.68 -13.78
CA LEU A 57 -6.54 -12.54 -12.89
C LEU A 57 -7.03 -11.22 -13.48
N GLY A 58 -7.24 -11.14 -14.81
CA GLY A 58 -7.85 -9.96 -15.43
C GLY A 58 -9.25 -9.66 -14.90
N TYR A 59 -10.06 -10.70 -14.68
CA TYR A 59 -11.41 -10.56 -14.11
C TYR A 59 -11.37 -10.11 -12.64
N THR A 60 -10.45 -10.67 -11.85
CA THR A 60 -10.28 -10.30 -10.44
C THR A 60 -9.78 -8.87 -10.28
N SER A 61 -8.96 -8.37 -11.21
CA SER A 61 -8.51 -6.98 -11.24
C SER A 61 -9.66 -6.00 -11.53
N GLY A 62 -10.58 -6.36 -12.43
CA GLY A 62 -11.80 -5.58 -12.67
C GLY A 62 -12.67 -5.48 -11.42
N LEU A 63 -12.87 -6.60 -10.72
CA LEU A 63 -13.58 -6.64 -9.44
C LEU A 63 -12.91 -5.75 -8.38
N SER A 64 -11.58 -5.85 -8.24
CA SER A 64 -10.80 -5.00 -7.34
C SER A 64 -10.97 -3.50 -7.65
N LEU A 65 -11.01 -3.11 -8.92
CA LEU A 65 -11.23 -1.72 -9.32
C LEU A 65 -12.63 -1.24 -8.93
N THR A 66 -13.67 -2.07 -9.13
CA THR A 66 -15.04 -1.74 -8.69
C THR A 66 -15.11 -1.55 -7.19
N CYS A 67 -14.45 -2.40 -6.39
CA CYS A 67 -14.37 -2.24 -4.93
C CYS A 67 -13.69 -0.91 -4.53
N MET A 68 -12.65 -0.49 -5.24
CA MET A 68 -11.97 0.80 -4.97
C MET A 68 -12.82 2.01 -5.36
N CYS A 69 -13.58 1.94 -6.45
CA CYS A 69 -14.57 2.96 -6.79
C CYS A 69 -15.68 3.05 -5.72
N PHE A 70 -16.15 1.90 -5.22
CA PHE A 70 -17.13 1.84 -4.14
C PHE A 70 -16.61 2.47 -2.84
N PHE A 71 -15.35 2.22 -2.49
CA PHE A 71 -14.67 2.87 -1.36
C PHE A 71 -14.65 4.40 -1.53
N LEU A 72 -14.23 4.90 -2.70
CA LEU A 72 -14.22 6.35 -2.99
C LEU A 72 -15.62 6.97 -2.84
N THR A 73 -16.64 6.36 -3.45
CA THR A 73 -18.02 6.87 -3.33
C THR A 73 -18.50 6.87 -1.89
N SER A 74 -18.16 5.85 -1.12
CA SER A 74 -18.52 5.73 0.30
C SER A 74 -17.86 6.80 1.16
N VAL A 75 -16.58 7.11 0.92
CA VAL A 75 -15.85 8.20 1.60
C VAL A 75 -16.52 9.56 1.32
N ILE A 76 -16.85 9.83 0.05
CA ILE A 76 -17.55 11.06 -0.33
C ILE A 76 -18.91 11.14 0.37
N TYR A 77 -19.69 10.06 0.34
CA TYR A 77 -20.99 10.00 1.01
C TYR A 77 -20.88 10.26 2.51
N LYS A 78 -19.90 9.62 3.18
CA LYS A 78 -19.70 9.76 4.61
C LYS A 78 -19.26 11.15 5.03
N LYS A 79 -18.51 11.87 4.20
CA LYS A 79 -18.19 13.28 4.47
C LYS A 79 -19.45 14.15 4.63
N PHE A 80 -20.50 13.87 3.85
CA PHE A 80 -21.76 14.62 3.94
C PHE A 80 -22.68 14.13 5.07
N GLN A 81 -22.48 12.91 5.57
CA GLN A 81 -23.26 12.37 6.68
C GLN A 81 -22.69 12.72 8.05
N ILE A 82 -21.37 12.73 8.22
CA ILE A 82 -20.72 12.93 9.51
C ILE A 82 -20.59 14.45 9.74
N PRO A 83 -21.36 15.04 10.67
CA PRO A 83 -21.20 16.45 11.01
C PRO A 83 -19.88 16.65 11.77
N CYS A 84 -19.28 17.83 11.61
CA CYS A 84 -18.15 18.25 12.44
C CYS A 84 -18.67 19.28 13.47
N PRO A 85 -18.35 19.15 14.77
CA PRO A 85 -17.53 18.12 15.41
C PRO A 85 -18.25 16.76 15.57
N PHE A 86 -17.52 15.64 15.48
CA PHE A 86 -18.06 14.31 15.72
C PHE A 86 -17.90 13.92 17.20
N ASN A 87 -18.91 13.27 17.78
CA ASN A 87 -18.82 12.72 19.14
C ASN A 87 -18.05 11.41 19.10
N ASP A 88 -16.83 11.40 19.65
CA ASP A 88 -16.10 10.16 19.90
C ASP A 88 -16.86 9.34 20.96
N THR A 89 -17.42 8.20 20.57
CA THR A 89 -18.22 7.35 21.46
C THR A 89 -17.43 6.77 22.64
N VAL A 90 -16.09 6.83 22.57
CA VAL A 90 -15.15 6.30 23.57
C VAL A 90 -14.86 7.29 24.71
N VAL A 91 -15.21 8.59 24.56
CA VAL A 91 -14.92 9.62 25.58
C VAL A 91 -16.19 10.39 25.95
N VAL A 92 -17.18 9.70 26.53
CA VAL A 92 -18.28 10.38 27.23
C VAL A 92 -18.01 10.30 28.73
N ASN A 93 -17.16 11.22 29.22
CA ASN A 93 -17.08 11.59 30.64
C ASN A 93 -16.31 12.92 30.84
N SER A 94 -16.50 13.90 29.97
CA SER A 94 -16.03 15.25 30.25
C SER A 94 -17.09 16.26 29.85
N THR A 95 -17.46 17.02 30.86
CA THR A 95 -18.42 18.12 30.87
C THR A 95 -18.21 19.09 29.71
N MET A 96 -19.33 19.63 29.24
CA MET A 96 -19.40 20.80 28.37
C MET A 96 -18.35 21.83 28.74
N ASP A 97 -17.37 22.03 27.87
CA ASP A 97 -16.73 23.33 27.72
C ASP A 97 -16.54 23.62 26.24
N SER A 98 -16.86 24.87 25.90
CA SER A 98 -17.08 25.38 24.55
C SER A 98 -15.80 25.50 23.72
N SER A 99 -15.95 25.20 22.41
CA SER A 99 -15.16 25.75 21.31
C SER A 99 -13.63 25.60 21.39
N HIS A 100 -13.14 24.38 21.17
CA HIS A 100 -11.87 24.24 20.47
C HIS A 100 -12.18 24.04 18.98
N ASP A 101 -11.54 24.82 18.12
CA ASP A 101 -11.57 24.77 16.67
C ASP A 101 -11.10 23.40 16.12
N THR A 102 -11.87 22.34 16.30
CA THR A 102 -11.51 20.97 15.87
C THR A 102 -11.73 20.72 14.38
N CYS A 103 -12.39 21.66 13.69
CA CYS A 103 -12.76 21.55 12.27
C CYS A 103 -11.95 22.52 11.38
N ASN A 104 -10.81 23.01 11.88
CA ASN A 104 -9.92 23.87 11.09
C ASN A 104 -9.00 23.05 10.18
N THR A 105 -8.86 23.49 8.94
CA THR A 105 -7.95 22.89 7.96
C THR A 105 -6.54 23.40 8.17
N GLU A 106 -5.61 22.52 8.53
CA GLU A 106 -4.19 22.84 8.49
C GLU A 106 -3.63 22.49 7.11
N ALA A 107 -3.47 23.49 6.25
CA ALA A 107 -3.02 23.25 4.87
C ALA A 107 -1.53 22.83 4.77
N PHE A 108 -0.68 23.28 5.72
CA PHE A 108 0.76 23.02 5.69
C PHE A 108 1.36 22.78 7.10
N PRO A 109 1.03 21.67 7.77
CA PRO A 109 1.74 21.27 8.98
C PRO A 109 3.14 20.76 8.62
N LEU A 110 4.18 21.40 9.16
CA LEU A 110 5.56 20.91 9.12
C LEU A 110 5.84 20.13 10.40
N ASN A 111 5.50 18.83 10.41
CA ASN A 111 5.74 17.92 11.54
C ASN A 111 6.57 16.69 11.12
N SER A 112 6.94 15.84 12.07
CA SER A 112 7.67 14.59 11.77
C SER A 112 6.85 13.63 10.90
N GLN A 113 5.51 13.71 10.95
CA GLN A 113 4.61 12.88 10.13
C GLN A 113 4.67 13.27 8.65
N THR A 114 4.93 14.54 8.32
CA THR A 114 5.13 15.02 6.93
C THR A 114 6.31 14.31 6.26
N ALA A 115 7.31 13.86 7.03
CA ALA A 115 8.43 13.08 6.49
C ALA A 115 8.00 11.72 5.92
N TYR A 116 6.91 11.13 6.43
CA TYR A 116 6.35 9.88 5.91
C TYR A 116 5.48 10.11 4.67
N ALA A 117 4.92 11.31 4.46
CA ALA A 117 4.04 11.58 3.33
C ALA A 117 4.74 11.41 1.97
N ILE A 118 5.99 11.86 1.87
CA ILE A 118 6.78 11.80 0.64
C ILE A 118 7.06 10.33 0.21
N PRO A 119 7.61 9.43 1.06
CA PRO A 119 7.80 8.03 0.70
C PRO A 119 6.48 7.28 0.50
N ILE A 120 5.42 7.60 1.24
CA ILE A 120 4.07 7.02 1.01
C ILE A 120 3.56 7.38 -0.38
N LEU A 121 3.64 8.65 -0.78
CA LEU A 121 3.24 9.09 -2.12
C LEU A 121 4.11 8.44 -3.21
N ALA A 122 5.42 8.38 -3.00
CA ALA A 122 6.32 7.72 -3.94
C ALA A 122 5.94 6.24 -4.11
N PHE A 123 5.66 5.52 -3.00
CA PHE A 123 5.20 4.14 -3.00
C PHE A 123 3.85 3.97 -3.72
N ALA A 124 2.89 4.87 -3.50
CA ALA A 124 1.55 4.82 -4.09
C ALA A 124 1.57 4.85 -5.63
N PHE A 125 2.55 5.52 -6.22
CA PHE A 125 2.72 5.59 -7.68
C PHE A 125 3.71 4.55 -8.25
N VAL A 126 4.18 3.59 -7.44
CA VAL A 126 5.01 2.48 -7.96
C VAL A 126 4.13 1.45 -8.67
N CYS A 127 4.12 1.48 -10.00
CA CYS A 127 3.53 0.43 -10.85
C CYS A 127 4.56 -0.26 -11.78
N HIS A 128 5.82 0.20 -11.73
CA HIS A 128 6.91 -0.18 -12.64
C HIS A 128 7.15 -1.70 -12.79
N PRO A 129 7.08 -2.54 -11.72
CA PRO A 129 7.31 -3.98 -11.84
C PRO A 129 6.28 -4.70 -12.73
N GLU A 130 5.06 -4.17 -12.83
CA GLU A 130 3.95 -4.79 -13.57
C GLU A 130 3.92 -4.38 -15.04
N VAL A 131 4.71 -3.37 -15.45
CA VAL A 131 4.72 -2.84 -16.82
C VAL A 131 5.07 -3.92 -17.84
N LEU A 132 6.06 -4.78 -17.55
CA LEU A 132 6.48 -5.85 -18.45
C LEU A 132 5.42 -6.96 -18.60
N PRO A 133 4.88 -7.54 -17.50
CA PRO A 133 3.74 -8.45 -17.59
C PRO A 133 2.55 -7.88 -18.37
N ILE A 134 2.15 -6.63 -18.10
CA ILE A 134 1.04 -5.96 -18.80
C ILE A 134 1.36 -5.79 -20.29
N TYR A 135 2.58 -5.40 -20.63
CA TYR A 135 3.01 -5.22 -22.01
C TYR A 135 2.93 -6.52 -22.81
N THR A 136 3.32 -7.66 -22.21
CA THR A 136 3.28 -8.97 -22.89
C THR A 136 1.87 -9.50 -23.10
N GLU A 137 0.91 -9.10 -22.27
CA GLU A 137 -0.50 -9.48 -22.38
C GLU A 137 -1.33 -8.51 -23.26
N LEU A 138 -0.74 -7.38 -23.67
CA LEU A 138 -1.45 -6.36 -24.43
C LEU A 138 -1.77 -6.82 -25.86
N ARG A 139 -3.03 -6.65 -26.28
CA ARG A 139 -3.48 -6.95 -27.65
C ARG A 139 -2.71 -6.10 -28.68
N ARG A 140 -1.79 -6.73 -29.42
CA ARG A 140 -0.82 -6.11 -30.35
C ARG A 140 0.08 -5.10 -29.61
N PRO A 141 1.15 -5.57 -28.95
CA PRO A 141 1.97 -4.73 -28.09
C PRO A 141 2.74 -3.68 -28.91
N SER A 142 2.65 -2.41 -28.50
CA SER A 142 3.44 -1.32 -29.08
C SER A 142 3.73 -0.26 -28.03
N LYS A 143 4.85 0.46 -28.17
CA LYS A 143 5.27 1.49 -27.21
C LYS A 143 4.18 2.56 -27.01
N ARG A 144 3.58 3.03 -28.12
CA ARG A 144 2.51 4.05 -28.09
C ARG A 144 1.27 3.57 -27.35
N ARG A 145 0.86 2.30 -27.54
CA ARG A 145 -0.30 1.74 -26.85
C ARG A 145 -0.03 1.55 -25.37
N MET A 146 1.14 1.05 -25.00
CA MET A 146 1.53 0.91 -23.59
C MET A 146 1.60 2.27 -22.88
N GLN A 147 2.15 3.30 -23.54
CA GLN A 147 2.16 4.65 -23.00
C GLN A 147 0.74 5.19 -22.80
N ASN A 148 -0.19 4.94 -23.72
CA ASN A 148 -1.58 5.35 -23.56
C ASN A 148 -2.24 4.65 -22.36
N VAL A 149 -2.03 3.34 -22.21
CA VAL A 149 -2.51 2.58 -21.05
C VAL A 149 -1.94 3.15 -19.75
N ALA A 150 -0.64 3.44 -19.71
CA ALA A 150 0.01 4.05 -18.55
C ALA A 150 -0.57 5.44 -18.23
N ASN A 151 -0.71 6.32 -19.23
CA ASN A 151 -1.21 7.68 -19.02
C ASN A 151 -2.65 7.69 -18.49
N VAL A 152 -3.55 6.88 -19.09
CA VAL A 152 -4.94 6.78 -18.63
C VAL A 152 -5.01 6.20 -17.23
N SER A 153 -4.22 5.16 -16.94
CA SER A 153 -4.22 4.51 -15.61
C SER A 153 -3.67 5.44 -14.53
N ILE A 154 -2.56 6.13 -14.79
CA ILE A 154 -1.95 7.08 -13.85
C ILE A 154 -2.89 8.26 -13.58
N LEU A 155 -3.53 8.80 -14.61
CA LEU A 155 -4.51 9.89 -14.44
C LEU A 155 -5.70 9.45 -13.60
N ALA A 156 -6.26 8.27 -13.87
CA ALA A 156 -7.38 7.72 -13.10
C ALA A 156 -6.99 7.47 -11.63
N MET A 157 -5.83 6.87 -11.38
CA MET A 157 -5.31 6.65 -10.02
C MET A 157 -5.08 7.97 -9.28
N PHE A 158 -4.47 8.96 -9.94
CA PHE A 158 -4.26 10.29 -9.37
C PHE A 158 -5.58 10.94 -8.94
N SER A 159 -6.60 10.91 -9.81
CA SER A 159 -7.93 11.44 -9.47
C SER A 159 -8.56 10.71 -8.30
N MET A 160 -8.51 9.38 -8.26
CA MET A 160 -9.06 8.60 -7.16
C MET A 160 -8.35 8.90 -5.82
N TYR A 161 -7.02 8.95 -5.83
CA TYR A 161 -6.24 9.27 -4.62
C TYR A 161 -6.48 10.69 -4.16
N LEU A 162 -6.51 11.67 -5.07
CA LEU A 162 -6.76 13.07 -4.73
C LEU A 162 -8.14 13.24 -4.08
N LEU A 163 -9.19 12.70 -4.69
CA LEU A 163 -10.54 12.81 -4.14
C LEU A 163 -10.67 12.09 -2.79
N THR A 164 -10.13 10.88 -2.68
CA THR A 164 -10.13 10.14 -1.40
C THR A 164 -9.40 10.91 -0.31
N ALA A 165 -8.23 11.47 -0.61
CA ALA A 165 -7.43 12.24 0.35
C ALA A 165 -8.15 13.52 0.80
N ILE A 166 -8.76 14.27 -0.14
CA ILE A 166 -9.49 15.50 0.18
C ILE A 166 -10.71 15.19 1.05
N PHE A 167 -11.62 14.33 0.58
CA PHE A 167 -12.86 14.04 1.33
C PHE A 167 -12.58 13.28 2.62
N GLY A 168 -11.56 12.43 2.62
CA GLY A 168 -11.15 11.69 3.82
C GLY A 168 -10.54 12.56 4.89
N TYR A 169 -9.62 13.47 4.52
CA TYR A 169 -9.08 14.45 5.45
C TYR A 169 -10.19 15.38 5.97
N LEU A 170 -11.04 15.91 5.09
CA LEU A 170 -12.13 16.79 5.51
C LEU A 170 -13.19 16.10 6.39
N THR A 171 -13.21 14.76 6.46
CA THR A 171 -14.14 14.04 7.33
C THR A 171 -13.71 14.11 8.80
N PHE A 172 -12.41 13.97 9.08
CA PHE A 172 -11.89 13.84 10.44
C PHE A 172 -10.86 14.91 10.85
N TYR A 173 -10.40 15.74 9.91
CA TYR A 173 -9.42 16.80 10.11
C TYR A 173 -8.15 16.29 10.80
N GLY A 174 -7.78 16.84 11.96
CA GLY A 174 -6.59 16.45 12.72
C GLY A 174 -6.63 15.05 13.33
N ASN A 175 -7.78 14.38 13.31
CA ASN A 175 -7.99 13.09 13.99
C ASN A 175 -7.85 11.86 13.07
N VAL A 176 -7.29 12.02 11.86
CA VAL A 176 -7.09 10.91 10.91
C VAL A 176 -5.96 9.98 11.39
N GLU A 177 -6.25 8.69 11.53
CA GLU A 177 -5.24 7.68 11.85
C GLU A 177 -4.41 7.25 10.63
N ALA A 178 -3.43 6.36 10.84
CA ALA A 178 -2.69 5.69 9.75
C ALA A 178 -3.61 5.04 8.72
N GLU A 179 -4.67 4.44 9.22
CA GLU A 179 -5.66 3.69 8.46
C GLU A 179 -6.98 4.43 8.59
N MET A 180 -7.38 5.07 7.50
CA MET A 180 -8.61 5.86 7.47
C MET A 180 -9.85 5.04 7.84
N LEU A 181 -9.89 3.76 7.45
CA LEU A 181 -10.98 2.83 7.78
C LEU A 181 -11.10 2.56 9.28
N HIS A 182 -9.99 2.57 10.00
CA HIS A 182 -9.97 2.43 11.44
C HIS A 182 -10.63 3.63 12.12
N THR A 183 -10.41 4.85 11.62
CA THR A 183 -11.02 6.06 12.18
C THR A 183 -12.56 6.03 12.12
N TYR A 184 -13.16 5.43 11.09
CA TYR A 184 -14.63 5.28 11.00
C TYR A 184 -15.23 4.41 12.11
N ILE A 185 -14.48 3.44 12.66
CA ILE A 185 -15.01 2.55 13.71
C ILE A 185 -15.20 3.27 15.04
N ARG A 186 -14.41 4.32 15.30
CA ARG A 186 -14.51 5.15 16.51
C ARG A 186 -15.81 5.95 16.54
N VAL A 187 -16.31 6.31 15.35
CA VAL A 187 -17.57 7.04 15.18
C VAL A 187 -18.76 6.10 15.34
N ASP A 188 -18.82 5.05 14.51
CA ASP A 188 -19.89 4.05 14.58
C ASP A 188 -19.34 2.65 14.24
N PRO A 189 -19.16 1.77 15.25
CA PRO A 189 -18.62 0.43 15.03
C PRO A 189 -19.59 -0.53 14.33
N LEU A 190 -20.89 -0.22 14.27
CA LEU A 190 -21.94 -1.08 13.70
C LEU A 190 -22.49 -0.56 12.36
N ASP A 191 -21.80 0.42 11.75
CA ASP A 191 -22.20 0.97 10.48
C ASP A 191 -22.08 -0.06 9.34
N LYS A 192 -23.24 -0.47 8.81
CA LYS A 192 -23.35 -1.47 7.73
C LYS A 192 -22.64 -1.02 6.45
N LEU A 193 -22.62 0.28 6.15
CA LEU A 193 -21.96 0.80 4.95
C LEU A 193 -20.45 0.64 5.07
N ILE A 194 -19.87 1.03 6.22
CA ILE A 194 -18.43 0.87 6.48
C ILE A 194 -18.03 -0.60 6.55
N LEU A 195 -18.87 -1.47 7.11
CA LEU A 195 -18.64 -2.92 7.08
C LEU A 195 -18.55 -3.46 5.65
N CYS A 196 -19.47 -3.06 4.77
CA CYS A 196 -19.46 -3.44 3.36
C CYS A 196 -18.19 -2.93 2.65
N VAL A 197 -17.78 -1.69 2.95
CA VAL A 197 -16.54 -1.10 2.41
C VAL A 197 -15.31 -1.88 2.87
N ARG A 198 -15.22 -2.24 4.16
CA ARG A 198 -14.11 -3.04 4.71
C ARG A 198 -14.01 -4.38 4.02
N LEU A 199 -15.13 -5.09 3.82
CA LEU A 199 -15.18 -6.32 3.04
C LEU A 199 -14.70 -6.13 1.61
N ALA A 200 -15.15 -5.07 0.94
CA ALA A 200 -14.75 -4.77 -0.43
C ALA A 200 -13.24 -4.49 -0.54
N VAL A 201 -12.68 -3.74 0.41
CA VAL A 201 -11.23 -3.47 0.48
C VAL A 201 -10.46 -4.76 0.77
N LEU A 202 -10.89 -5.57 1.75
CA LEU A 202 -10.28 -6.86 2.07
C LEU A 202 -10.26 -7.81 0.86
N LEU A 203 -11.35 -7.90 0.13
CA LEU A 203 -11.43 -8.69 -1.10
C LEU A 203 -10.45 -8.16 -2.15
N ALA A 204 -10.44 -6.85 -2.40
CA ALA A 204 -9.56 -6.21 -3.37
C ALA A 204 -8.07 -6.42 -3.05
N VAL A 205 -7.65 -6.21 -1.80
CA VAL A 205 -6.24 -6.39 -1.40
C VAL A 205 -5.84 -7.87 -1.44
N THR A 206 -6.73 -8.79 -1.05
CA THR A 206 -6.47 -10.23 -1.10
C THR A 206 -6.27 -10.72 -2.54
N LEU A 207 -7.07 -10.22 -3.48
CA LEU A 207 -6.93 -10.53 -4.91
C LEU A 207 -5.68 -9.89 -5.54
N THR A 208 -5.21 -8.77 -5.01
CA THR A 208 -4.02 -8.06 -5.52
C THR A 208 -2.71 -8.76 -5.11
N VAL A 209 -2.66 -9.44 -3.95
CA VAL A 209 -1.43 -10.11 -3.48
C VAL A 209 -0.88 -11.15 -4.46
N PRO A 210 -1.68 -12.11 -5.00
CA PRO A 210 -1.23 -13.05 -6.02
C PRO A 210 -0.69 -12.39 -7.29
N VAL A 211 -1.31 -11.29 -7.72
CA VAL A 211 -0.88 -10.53 -8.92
C VAL A 211 0.55 -10.04 -8.72
N VAL A 212 0.83 -9.41 -7.57
CA VAL A 212 2.17 -8.85 -7.25
C VAL A 212 3.20 -9.96 -6.98
N LEU A 213 2.78 -11.11 -6.45
CA LEU A 213 3.67 -12.24 -6.21
C LEU A 213 4.16 -12.86 -7.53
N PHE A 214 3.34 -12.85 -8.57
CA PHE A 214 3.64 -13.46 -9.86
C PHE A 214 4.96 -12.98 -10.51
N PRO A 215 5.20 -11.67 -10.73
CA PRO A 215 6.45 -11.19 -11.32
C PRO A 215 7.65 -11.42 -10.40
N ILE A 216 7.48 -11.32 -9.07
CA ILE A 216 8.56 -11.60 -8.10
C ILE A 216 9.02 -13.06 -8.23
N ARG A 217 8.08 -14.00 -8.24
CA ARG A 217 8.39 -15.42 -8.43
C ARG A 217 9.06 -15.67 -9.77
N ARG A 218 8.54 -15.07 -10.85
CA ARG A 218 9.13 -15.20 -12.20
C ARG A 218 10.56 -14.65 -12.24
N ALA A 219 10.80 -13.50 -11.62
CA ALA A 219 12.14 -12.92 -11.52
C ALA A 219 13.11 -13.83 -10.76
N ILE A 220 12.71 -14.38 -9.61
CA ILE A 220 13.53 -15.32 -8.83
C ILE A 220 13.82 -16.60 -9.62
N GLN A 221 12.83 -17.14 -10.32
CA GLN A 221 13.02 -18.35 -11.13
C GLN A 221 14.03 -18.11 -12.26
N HIS A 222 13.95 -16.95 -12.94
CA HIS A 222 14.92 -16.59 -13.98
C HIS A 222 16.32 -16.27 -13.42
N LEU A 223 16.41 -15.66 -12.23
CA LEU A 223 17.68 -15.29 -11.60
C LEU A 223 18.44 -16.50 -11.07
N LEU A 224 17.76 -17.41 -10.37
CA LEU A 224 18.37 -18.58 -9.73
C LEU A 224 18.48 -19.79 -10.66
N PHE A 225 17.57 -19.93 -11.62
CA PHE A 225 17.48 -21.11 -12.49
C PHE A 225 17.29 -20.75 -13.98
N PRO A 226 18.21 -19.96 -14.58
CA PRO A 226 18.05 -19.44 -15.94
C PRO A 226 17.96 -20.52 -17.04
N LYS A 227 18.54 -21.70 -16.81
CA LYS A 227 18.64 -22.79 -17.81
C LYS A 227 17.84 -24.05 -17.44
N LYS A 228 17.02 -24.03 -16.39
CA LYS A 228 16.24 -25.20 -15.97
C LYS A 228 14.79 -25.07 -16.43
N ASP A 229 14.21 -26.17 -16.88
CA ASP A 229 12.81 -26.24 -17.29
C ASP A 229 11.85 -25.93 -16.14
N PHE A 230 10.57 -25.81 -16.43
CA PHE A 230 9.56 -25.60 -15.39
C PHE A 230 9.45 -26.82 -14.45
N SER A 231 9.40 -26.60 -13.14
CA SER A 231 9.12 -27.63 -12.13
C SER A 231 8.11 -27.12 -11.12
N TRP A 232 7.05 -27.89 -10.89
CA TRP A 232 6.00 -27.57 -9.91
C TRP A 232 6.53 -27.46 -8.48
N ILE A 233 7.47 -28.32 -8.09
CA ILE A 233 8.05 -28.31 -6.74
C ILE A 233 8.79 -26.99 -6.51
N ARG A 234 9.64 -26.57 -7.45
CA ARG A 234 10.34 -25.27 -7.37
C ARG A 234 9.35 -24.12 -7.32
N HIS A 235 8.31 -24.19 -8.14
CA HIS A 235 7.28 -23.17 -8.24
C HIS A 235 6.53 -22.95 -6.92
N VAL A 236 6.15 -24.04 -6.25
CA VAL A 236 5.45 -24.02 -4.97
C VAL A 236 6.38 -23.57 -3.84
N ILE A 237 7.61 -24.10 -3.79
CA ILE A 237 8.59 -23.72 -2.76
C ILE A 237 8.90 -22.22 -2.81
N ILE A 238 9.14 -21.66 -3.99
CA ILE A 238 9.42 -20.21 -4.12
C ILE A 238 8.22 -19.40 -3.65
N ALA A 239 7.00 -19.75 -4.05
CA ALA A 239 5.78 -19.05 -3.62
C ALA A 239 5.57 -19.14 -2.10
N PHE A 240 5.76 -20.32 -1.52
CA PHE A 240 5.66 -20.54 -0.08
C PHE A 240 6.70 -19.75 0.70
N CYS A 241 7.98 -19.81 0.30
CA CYS A 241 9.06 -19.06 0.95
C CYS A 241 8.81 -17.54 0.88
N LEU A 242 8.36 -17.02 -0.27
CA LEU A 242 8.01 -15.60 -0.41
C LEU A 242 6.88 -15.19 0.52
N LEU A 243 5.78 -15.97 0.55
CA LEU A 243 4.66 -15.70 1.44
C LEU A 243 5.06 -15.80 2.91
N PHE A 244 5.88 -16.78 3.27
CA PHE A 244 6.38 -16.96 4.63
C PHE A 244 7.18 -15.75 5.11
N ILE A 245 8.17 -15.30 4.32
CA ILE A 245 9.00 -14.13 4.66
C ILE A 245 8.14 -12.88 4.85
N VAL A 246 7.16 -12.65 3.97
CA VAL A 246 6.32 -11.46 4.07
C VAL A 246 5.32 -11.54 5.22
N ASN A 247 4.74 -12.72 5.50
CA ASN A 247 3.91 -12.92 6.69
C ASN A 247 4.70 -12.65 7.97
N LEU A 248 5.94 -13.14 8.05
CA LEU A 248 6.81 -12.90 9.20
C LEU A 248 7.03 -11.41 9.42
N LEU A 249 7.35 -10.65 8.36
CA LEU A 249 7.52 -9.21 8.43
C LEU A 249 6.24 -8.51 8.93
N VAL A 250 5.07 -8.87 8.39
CA VAL A 250 3.78 -8.25 8.75
C VAL A 250 3.36 -8.57 10.19
N ILE A 251 3.73 -9.74 10.71
CA ILE A 251 3.46 -10.13 12.10
C ILE A 251 4.25 -9.26 13.08
N PHE A 252 5.51 -8.94 12.77
CA PHE A 252 6.38 -8.18 13.67
C PHE A 252 6.22 -6.67 13.58
N VAL A 253 5.76 -6.14 12.44
CA VAL A 253 5.55 -4.71 12.30
C VAL A 253 4.23 -4.31 12.98
N PRO A 254 4.22 -3.29 13.87
CA PRO A 254 3.01 -2.86 14.56
C PRO A 254 2.21 -1.81 13.78
N ASN A 255 2.85 -0.96 12.98
CA ASN A 255 2.18 0.12 12.26
C ASN A 255 2.38 0.03 10.74
N ILE A 256 1.30 0.24 9.98
CA ILE A 256 1.38 0.28 8.51
C ILE A 256 2.23 1.47 8.00
N LYS A 257 2.26 2.58 8.75
CA LYS A 257 3.06 3.77 8.41
C LYS A 257 4.55 3.44 8.27
N ASP A 258 5.06 2.56 9.13
CA ASP A 258 6.46 2.12 9.10
C ASP A 258 6.75 1.27 7.85
N ILE A 259 5.81 0.39 7.47
CA ILE A 259 5.92 -0.40 6.24
C ILE A 259 5.99 0.53 5.03
N PHE A 260 5.05 1.47 4.90
CA PHE A 260 5.03 2.39 3.77
C PHE A 260 6.21 3.38 3.80
N GLY A 261 6.62 3.84 4.98
CA GLY A 261 7.77 4.72 5.16
C GLY A 261 9.05 4.06 4.65
N VAL A 262 9.41 2.89 5.17
CA VAL A 262 10.67 2.21 4.83
C VAL A 262 10.65 1.68 3.41
N ILE A 263 9.58 0.96 3.03
CA ILE A 263 9.48 0.38 1.69
C ILE A 263 9.35 1.50 0.66
N GLY A 264 8.58 2.55 0.94
CA GLY A 264 8.46 3.71 0.08
C GLY A 264 9.76 4.50 -0.05
N ALA A 265 10.50 4.69 1.03
CA ALA A 265 11.78 5.41 1.00
C ALA A 265 12.89 4.65 0.24
N THR A 266 12.82 3.32 0.20
CA THR A 266 13.86 2.47 -0.44
C THR A 266 13.48 2.04 -1.84
N SER A 267 12.35 1.34 -1.98
CA SER A 267 11.94 0.70 -3.22
C SER A 267 11.45 1.70 -4.26
N ALA A 268 10.73 2.75 -3.85
CA ALA A 268 10.20 3.72 -4.81
C ALA A 268 11.32 4.54 -5.48
N PRO A 269 12.31 5.11 -4.76
CA PRO A 269 13.39 5.83 -5.42
C PRO A 269 14.27 4.93 -6.27
N SER A 270 14.45 3.68 -5.83
CA SER A 270 15.16 2.67 -6.60
C SER A 270 14.48 2.41 -7.95
N LEU A 271 13.16 2.20 -7.95
CA LEU A 271 12.39 1.84 -9.16
C LEU A 271 12.08 3.06 -10.06
N ILE A 272 11.89 4.24 -9.48
CA ILE A 272 11.48 5.45 -10.21
C ILE A 272 12.69 6.23 -10.73
N PHE A 273 13.74 6.40 -9.91
CA PHE A 273 14.87 7.27 -10.23
C PHE A 273 16.13 6.49 -10.58
N ILE A 274 16.56 5.57 -9.71
CA ILE A 274 17.90 4.97 -9.78
C ILE A 274 18.01 3.96 -10.92
N LEU A 275 17.15 2.93 -10.93
CA LEU A 275 17.24 1.83 -11.89
C LEU A 275 16.99 2.28 -13.34
N PRO A 276 15.95 3.09 -13.67
CA PRO A 276 15.75 3.55 -15.04
C PRO A 276 16.93 4.35 -15.57
N SER A 277 17.54 5.21 -14.74
CA SER A 277 18.71 6.00 -15.10
C SER A 277 19.94 5.14 -15.34
N ILE A 278 20.22 4.17 -14.45
CA ILE A 278 21.35 3.24 -14.62
C ILE A 278 21.16 2.39 -15.89
N PHE A 279 19.94 1.89 -16.12
CA PHE A 279 19.62 1.13 -17.32
C PHE A 279 19.79 1.97 -18.58
N TYR A 280 19.33 3.22 -18.59
CA TYR A 280 19.49 4.12 -19.73
C TYR A 280 20.96 4.33 -20.08
N ILE A 281 21.80 4.66 -19.09
CA ILE A 281 23.24 4.89 -19.27
C ILE A 281 23.95 3.63 -19.77
N ARG A 282 23.54 2.44 -19.27
CA ARG A 282 24.20 1.16 -19.57
C ARG A 282 23.73 0.52 -20.88
N ILE A 283 22.48 0.74 -21.29
CA ILE A 283 21.91 0.18 -22.52
C ILE A 283 22.33 0.99 -23.75
N ILE A 284 22.48 2.31 -23.63
CA ILE A 284 22.84 3.16 -24.77
C ILE A 284 24.36 3.18 -24.98
N PRO A 285 24.86 2.66 -26.12
CA PRO A 285 26.29 2.59 -26.39
C PRO A 285 26.95 3.97 -26.35
N ASN A 286 28.17 4.04 -25.84
CA ASN A 286 28.95 5.28 -25.79
C ASN A 286 29.29 5.83 -27.20
N GLU A 287 29.27 4.95 -28.21
CA GLU A 287 29.44 5.31 -29.63
C GLU A 287 28.28 6.16 -30.17
N LYS A 288 27.05 5.93 -29.68
CA LYS A 288 25.86 6.70 -30.09
C LYS A 288 25.70 7.98 -29.26
N GLU A 289 25.94 7.87 -27.96
CA GLU A 289 25.86 9.00 -27.04
C GLU A 289 27.05 8.96 -26.09
N PRO A 290 28.02 9.91 -26.17
CA PRO A 290 29.14 9.94 -25.24
C PRO A 290 28.66 10.22 -23.81
N LEU A 291 29.43 9.81 -22.80
CA LEU A 291 29.07 10.02 -21.38
C LEU A 291 28.84 11.50 -21.01
N ARG A 292 29.46 12.43 -21.75
CA ARG A 292 29.29 13.88 -21.58
C ARG A 292 28.07 14.46 -22.32
N SER A 293 27.28 13.62 -22.98
CA SER A 293 26.05 14.06 -23.64
C SER A 293 25.00 14.52 -22.62
N ARG A 294 24.21 15.54 -22.98
CA ARG A 294 23.11 16.05 -22.15
C ARG A 294 22.18 14.96 -21.59
N PRO A 295 21.68 13.98 -22.38
CA PRO A 295 20.78 12.96 -21.86
C PRO A 295 21.43 12.04 -20.81
N LYS A 296 22.69 11.63 -20.99
CA LYS A 296 23.39 10.80 -20.00
C LYS A 296 23.71 11.57 -18.72
N ILE A 297 24.03 12.86 -18.82
CA ILE A 297 24.18 13.74 -17.65
C ILE A 297 22.84 13.87 -16.91
N GLN A 298 21.73 14.08 -17.63
CA GLN A 298 20.39 14.15 -17.03
C GLN A 298 20.03 12.85 -16.31
N ALA A 299 20.27 11.69 -16.93
CA ALA A 299 20.06 10.39 -16.31
C ALA A 299 20.93 10.22 -15.04
N ALA A 300 22.21 10.62 -15.08
CA ALA A 300 23.09 10.57 -13.92
C ALA A 300 22.62 11.48 -12.78
N CYS A 301 22.20 12.71 -13.08
CA CYS A 301 21.60 13.62 -12.10
C CYS A 301 20.31 13.03 -11.51
N PHE A 302 19.48 12.39 -12.32
CA PHE A 302 18.24 11.76 -11.88
C PHE A 302 18.51 10.56 -10.95
N ALA A 303 19.54 9.76 -11.24
CA ALA A 303 20.00 8.70 -10.32
C ALA A 303 20.51 9.27 -8.99
N ALA A 304 21.34 10.33 -9.04
CA ALA A 304 21.87 10.99 -7.86
C ALA A 304 20.74 11.56 -6.98
N LEU A 305 19.73 12.18 -7.58
CA LEU A 305 18.54 12.65 -6.88
C LEU A 305 17.81 11.50 -6.17
N GLY A 306 17.68 10.34 -6.82
CA GLY A 306 17.13 9.13 -6.22
C GLY A 306 17.88 8.67 -4.97
N PHE A 307 19.22 8.67 -5.00
CA PHE A 307 20.04 8.35 -3.83
C PHE A 307 19.88 9.37 -2.70
N ILE A 308 19.89 10.67 -3.03
CA ILE A 308 19.69 11.74 -2.04
C ILE A 308 18.32 11.57 -1.36
N PHE A 309 17.28 11.37 -2.14
CA PHE A 309 15.92 11.18 -1.63
C PHE A 309 15.82 9.95 -0.73
N MET A 310 16.44 8.83 -1.12
CA MET A 310 16.46 7.59 -0.33
C MET A 310 17.18 7.80 1.01
N ILE A 311 18.36 8.43 1.00
CA ILE A 311 19.14 8.70 2.22
C ILE A 311 18.37 9.67 3.14
N MET A 312 17.84 10.77 2.61
CA MET A 312 17.09 11.74 3.40
C MET A 312 15.86 11.09 4.05
N SER A 313 15.03 10.40 3.26
CA SER A 313 13.79 9.79 3.76
C SER A 313 14.07 8.73 4.82
N LEU A 314 15.07 7.86 4.61
CA LEU A 314 15.48 6.87 5.60
C LEU A 314 16.02 7.52 6.88
N THR A 315 16.82 8.58 6.76
CA THR A 315 17.38 9.28 7.91
C THR A 315 16.26 9.88 8.75
N PHE A 316 15.27 10.53 8.14
CA PHE A 316 14.12 11.07 8.88
C PHE A 316 13.32 9.99 9.61
N ILE A 317 13.04 8.85 8.96
CA ILE A 317 12.32 7.73 9.59
C ILE A 317 13.12 7.16 10.77
N ILE A 318 14.42 6.95 10.60
CA ILE A 318 15.29 6.43 11.67
C ILE A 318 15.36 7.42 12.84
N VAL A 319 15.48 8.72 12.57
CA VAL A 319 15.48 9.76 13.61
C VAL A 319 14.16 9.72 14.37
N ASP A 320 13.02 9.66 13.67
CA ASP A 320 11.69 9.59 14.29
C ASP A 320 11.52 8.35 15.18
N TRP A 321 12.01 7.18 14.74
CA TRP A 321 12.03 5.97 15.57
C TRP A 321 12.88 6.13 16.82
N VAL A 322 14.05 6.76 16.73
CA VAL A 322 14.94 6.98 17.87
C VAL A 322 14.35 8.00 18.86
N THR A 323 13.72 9.07 18.37
CA THR A 323 13.11 10.10 19.23
C THR A 323 11.82 9.61 19.88
N THR A 324 10.97 8.91 19.13
CA THR A 324 9.67 8.41 19.62
C THR A 324 9.85 7.16 20.48
N GLY A 325 10.82 6.30 20.16
CA GLY A 325 11.21 5.14 20.99
C GLY A 325 11.80 5.53 22.34
N LYS A 326 12.42 6.72 22.47
CA LYS A 326 12.84 7.26 23.77
C LYS A 326 11.68 7.77 24.63
N SER A 327 10.60 8.26 24.00
CA SER A 327 9.42 8.77 24.71
C SER A 327 8.55 7.65 25.32
N SER A 328 8.56 6.46 24.71
CA SER A 328 7.84 5.28 25.19
C SER A 328 8.58 4.51 26.32
N GLY A 329 9.80 4.91 26.67
CA GLY A 329 10.61 4.30 27.73
C GLY A 329 10.49 4.94 29.12
N VAL A 330 9.58 5.91 29.33
CA VAL A 330 9.46 6.64 30.62
C VAL A 330 8.21 6.25 31.43
N ASN A 331 7.27 5.50 30.88
CA ASN A 331 6.12 4.98 31.64
C ASN A 331 5.99 3.47 31.47
N HIS A 332 6.77 2.72 32.24
CA HIS A 332 6.49 1.32 32.57
C HIS A 332 6.40 1.15 34.08
#